data_AF-A0A098Q4U9-F1
#
_entry.id   AF-A0A098Q4U9-F1
#
_cell.length_a   1.000
_cell.length_b   1.000
_cell.length_c   1.000
_cell.angle_alpha   90.00
_cell.angle_beta   90.00
_cell.angle_gamma   90.00
#
_symmetry.space_group_name_H-M   'P 1'
#
loop_
_entity.id
_entity.type
_entity.pdbx_description
1 polymer ?
#
loop_
_entity_poly.entity_id
_entity_poly.type
_entity_poly.pdbx_seq_one_letter_code
_entity_poly.pdbx_strand_id
1 'polypeptide(L)' 'MSDARSYVGSATFNGKPLTRAYVTHEEVQAGGELRFRMQATPNPQWATDPTQRPYSMSTQVQ' A
#
# COMPACT_ATOMS: atom_id res chain seq x y z
N MET A 1 -23.25 7.56 8.59
CA MET A 1 -21.92 7.01 8.95
C MET A 1 -21.68 5.77 8.11
N SER A 2 -20.78 5.83 7.12
CA SER A 2 -20.44 4.70 6.24
C SER A 2 -19.33 3.84 6.86
N ASP A 3 -19.51 3.45 8.12
CA ASP A 3 -18.51 2.85 9.03
C ASP A 3 -18.23 1.35 8.76
N ALA A 4 -18.68 0.81 7.62
CA ALA A 4 -18.59 -0.62 7.38
C ALA A 4 -17.37 -1.04 6.56
N ARG A 5 -16.47 -0.14 6.13
CA ARG A 5 -15.40 -0.47 5.15
C ARG A 5 -14.03 0.11 5.51
N SER A 6 -13.49 -0.27 6.66
CA SER A 6 -12.21 0.25 7.18
C SER A 6 -10.97 -0.44 6.60
N TYR A 7 -11.12 -1.51 5.80
CA TYR A 7 -9.98 -2.26 5.26
C TYR A 7 -9.66 -1.86 3.83
N VAL A 8 -8.37 -1.70 3.55
CA VAL A 8 -7.87 -1.64 2.17
C VAL A 8 -7.89 -3.05 1.59
N GLY A 9 -8.66 -3.25 0.52
CA GLY A 9 -8.66 -4.50 -0.24
C GLY A 9 -7.59 -4.52 -1.33
N SER A 10 -7.33 -3.37 -1.96
CA SER A 10 -6.26 -3.16 -2.94
C SER A 10 -6.02 -1.66 -3.14
N ALA A 11 -4.88 -1.32 -3.74
CA ALA A 11 -4.55 0.04 -4.13
C ALA A 11 -3.96 0.08 -5.55
N THR A 12 -4.12 1.22 -6.23
CA THR A 12 -3.42 1.53 -7.48
C THR A 12 -2.75 2.89 -7.39
N PHE A 13 -1.54 3.00 -7.91
CA PHE A 13 -0.83 4.27 -8.08
C PHE A 13 -0.66 4.54 -9.58
N ASN A 14 -1.19 5.67 -10.06
CA ASN A 14 -1.18 6.04 -11.48
C ASN A 14 -1.70 4.91 -12.40
N GLY A 15 -2.81 4.28 -11.98
CA GLY A 15 -3.45 3.18 -12.71
C GLY A 15 -2.76 1.81 -12.59
N LYS A 16 -1.57 1.72 -12.00
CA LYS A 16 -0.84 0.46 -11.80
C LYS A 16 -1.14 -0.14 -10.42
N PRO A 17 -1.30 -1.48 -10.29
CA PRO A 17 -1.47 -2.12 -8.99
C PRO A 17 -0.32 -1.77 -8.03
N LEU A 18 -0.68 -1.30 -6.83
CA LEU A 18 0.26 -1.07 -5.74
C LEU A 18 0.15 -2.23 -4.75
N THR A 19 1.16 -3.09 -4.76
CA THR A 19 1.21 -4.33 -3.97
C THR A 19 1.97 -4.19 -2.65
N ARG A 20 2.42 -2.97 -2.31
CA ARG A 20 3.15 -2.63 -1.08
C ARG A 20 2.38 -1.60 -0.26
N ALA A 21 2.63 -1.55 1.05
CA ALA A 21 1.95 -0.67 2.00
C ALA A 21 2.67 0.67 2.22
N TYR A 22 3.43 1.18 1.24
CA TYR A 22 4.11 2.46 1.32
C TYR A 22 4.16 3.14 -0.05
N VAL A 23 4.48 4.43 -0.06
CA VAL A 23 4.89 5.22 -1.25
C VAL A 23 6.21 5.89 -0.93
N THR A 24 7.07 6.09 -1.93
CA THR A 24 8.36 6.76 -1.75
C THR A 24 8.19 8.27 -1.82
N HIS A 25 9.19 8.99 -1.35
CA HIS A 25 9.21 10.45 -1.46
C HIS A 25 9.16 10.90 -2.92
N GLU A 26 9.92 10.24 -3.81
CA GLU A 26 9.95 10.53 -5.24
C GLU A 26 8.57 10.36 -5.89
N GLU A 27 7.82 9.32 -5.51
CA GLU A 27 6.47 9.10 -6.01
C GLU A 27 5.50 10.20 -5.58
N VAL A 28 5.63 10.68 -4.35
CA VAL A 28 4.82 11.82 -3.86
C VAL A 28 5.20 13.10 -4.60
N GLN A 29 6.51 13.35 -4.79
CA GLN A 29 7.01 14.53 -5.51
C GLN A 29 6.59 14.56 -6.99
N ALA A 30 6.61 13.40 -7.66
CA ALA A 30 6.20 13.28 -9.05
C ALA A 30 4.70 13.56 -9.26
N GLY A 31 3.91 13.52 -8.18
CA GLY A 31 2.46 13.65 -8.22
C GLY A 31 1.77 12.45 -8.85
N GLY A 32 0.44 12.48 -8.86
CA GLY A 32 -0.37 11.40 -9.44
C GLY A 32 -1.61 11.08 -8.62
N GLU A 33 -2.15 9.91 -8.88
CA GLU A 33 -3.38 9.43 -8.26
C GLU A 33 -3.16 8.12 -7.51
N LEU A 34 -3.48 8.12 -6.22
CA LEU A 34 -3.55 6.94 -5.38
C LEU A 34 -5.01 6.59 -5.13
N ARG A 35 -5.46 5.45 -5.67
CA ARG A 35 -6.83 4.97 -5.49
C ARG A 35 -6.85 3.75 -4.58
N PHE A 36 -7.67 3.80 -3.54
CA PHE A 36 -7.92 2.68 -2.64
C PHE A 36 -9.27 2.03 -2.93
N ARG A 37 -9.31 0.69 -2.92
CA ARG A 37 -10.55 -0.08 -2.90
C ARG A 37 -10.85 -0.49 -1.46
N MET A 38 -11.75 0.24 -0.82
CA MET A 38 -12.17 -0.02 0.58
C MET A 38 -13.17 -1.17 0.67
N GLN A 39 -13.08 -1.97 1.72
CA GLN A 39 -13.96 -3.12 1.96
C GLN A 39 -14.18 -3.41 3.45
N ALA A 40 -15.22 -4.19 3.75
CA ALA A 40 -15.65 -4.49 5.12
C ALA A 40 -14.84 -5.58 5.82
N THR A 41 -14.23 -6.46 5.03
CA THR A 41 -13.41 -7.57 5.51
C THR A 41 -11.96 -7.34 5.11
N PRO A 42 -10.99 -7.79 5.90
CA PRO A 42 -9.58 -7.66 5.55
C PRO A 42 -9.23 -8.46 4.29
N ASN A 43 -8.27 -7.97 3.50
CA ASN A 43 -7.57 -8.78 2.50
C ASN A 43 -6.22 -9.22 3.10
N PRO A 44 -6.06 -10.48 3.55
CA PRO A 44 -4.81 -10.95 4.14
C PRO A 44 -3.67 -11.16 3.12
N GLN A 45 -3.93 -10.96 1.83
CA GLN A 45 -2.94 -11.16 0.76
C GLN A 45 -2.37 -9.85 0.22
N TRP A 46 -3.04 -8.71 0.42
CA TRP A 46 -2.54 -7.44 -0.07
C TRP A 46 -1.41 -6.93 0.82
N ALA A 47 -0.31 -6.49 0.20
CA ALA A 47 0.85 -5.90 0.88
C ALA A 47 1.53 -6.78 1.94
N THR A 48 1.54 -8.11 1.73
CA THR A 48 2.17 -9.07 2.64
C THR A 48 3.49 -9.68 2.13
N ASP A 49 3.92 -9.38 0.90
CA ASP A 49 5.18 -9.86 0.35
C ASP A 49 6.38 -9.38 1.19
N PRO A 50 7.19 -10.29 1.77
CA PRO A 50 8.35 -9.93 2.58
C PRO A 50 9.37 -9.04 1.86
N THR A 51 9.49 -9.16 0.53
CA THR A 51 10.43 -8.37 -0.29
C THR A 51 9.95 -6.94 -0.53
N GLN A 52 8.66 -6.66 -0.28
CA GLN A 52 8.00 -5.36 -0.47
C GLN A 52 7.74 -4.64 0.86
N ARG A 53 8.41 -5.06 1.93
CA ARG A 53 8.32 -4.38 3.23
C ARG A 53 9.03 -3.02 3.16
N PRO A 54 8.55 -2.02 3.91
CA PRO A 54 9.26 -0.76 4.00
C PRO A 54 10.65 -0.96 4.58
N TYR A 55 11.53 0.00 4.28
CA TYR A 55 12.88 0.04 4.82
C TYR A 55 12.89 -0.11 6.36
N SER A 56 13.84 -0.90 6.87
CA SER A 56 14.14 -1.03 8.30
C SER A 56 15.64 -1.14 8.51
N MET A 57 16.17 -0.41 9.48
CA MET A 57 17.60 -0.42 9.81
C MET A 57 18.08 -1.81 10.24
N SER A 58 17.25 -2.57 10.96
CA SER A 58 17.63 -3.90 11.46
C SER A 58 17.71 -4.98 10.38
N THR A 59 17.09 -4.75 9.21
CA THR A 59 17.17 -5.66 8.05
C THR A 59 18.20 -5.22 7.03
N GLN A 60 18.83 -4.06 7.23
CA GLN A 60 19.94 -3.61 6.40
C GLN A 60 21.19 -4.38 6.84
N VAL A 61 21.46 -5.49 6.16
CA VAL A 61 22.73 -6.20 6.30
C VAL A 61 23.84 -5.26 5.84
N GLN A 62 24.85 -5.06 6.68
CA GLN A 62 26.12 -4.41 6.30
C GLN A 62 26.89 -5.29 5.32
#